data_AF-A0A9E4B4Q8-F1
#
_entry.id   AF-A0A9E4B4Q8-F1
#
_cell.length_a   1.000
_cell.length_b   1.000
_cell.length_c   1.000
_cell.angle_alpha   90.00
_cell.angle_beta   90.00
_cell.angle_gamma   90.00
#
_symmetry.space_group_name_H-M   'P 1'
#
loop_
_entity.id
_entity.type
_entity.pdbx_description
1 polymer ?
#
loop_
_entity_poly.entity_id
_entity_poly.type
_entity_poly.pdbx_seq_one_letter_code
_entity_poly.pdbx_strand_id
1 'polypeptide(L)'
;MDAERNGMISMKMEGVAPGREERSDDRPRVTVAAATPARDPEVRAKATRRHFTAAYKLSIVEEAGACETPGEIGELLRREGLYSSHLSAWRKAAREGSLQGLVKKRGPRPPVGKREAKKVRKLEREVAGLAEELRKARIIIDVQGKVAGLLGVSPGGRQALLSAAEDLAGHVGVRAACNALGVARATFYRRRRPKTGQR
;
A
#
# COMPACT_ATOMS: atom_id res chain seq x y z
N MET A 1 -7.90 1.25 -50.74
CA MET A 1 -6.60 1.62 -51.35
C MET A 1 -6.58 3.13 -51.41
N ASP A 2 -6.10 3.74 -50.34
CA ASP A 2 -4.68 4.13 -50.16
C ASP A 2 -4.46 5.47 -50.85
N ALA A 3 -4.29 6.51 -50.03
CA ALA A 3 -2.99 7.12 -49.73
C ALA A 3 -2.59 8.02 -50.90
N GLU A 4 -2.44 9.32 -50.69
CA GLU A 4 -1.26 9.99 -50.17
C GLU A 4 -1.67 11.48 -50.16
N ARG A 5 -1.18 12.40 -49.32
CA ARG A 5 0.22 12.69 -49.03
C ARG A 5 0.25 13.86 -48.03
N ASN A 6 1.26 13.83 -47.16
CA ASN A 6 2.12 14.94 -46.77
C ASN A 6 1.65 16.10 -45.89
N GLY A 7 2.58 16.54 -45.03
CA GLY A 7 2.72 17.96 -44.72
C GLY A 7 3.11 18.31 -43.28
N MET A 8 4.20 17.73 -42.79
CA MET A 8 4.95 18.22 -41.63
C MET A 8 5.37 19.68 -41.85
N ILE A 9 4.83 20.64 -41.10
CA ILE A 9 5.42 22.00 -40.98
C ILE A 9 5.46 22.38 -39.51
N SER A 10 6.68 22.31 -38.97
CA SER A 10 7.16 23.08 -37.84
C SER A 10 6.96 24.57 -38.10
N MET A 11 6.35 25.30 -37.17
CA MET A 11 6.74 26.68 -36.94
C MET A 11 6.42 27.13 -35.51
N LYS A 12 7.37 27.92 -35.01
CA LYS A 12 7.68 28.31 -33.65
C LYS A 12 7.10 29.71 -33.37
N MET A 13 6.89 30.02 -32.08
CA MET A 13 6.93 31.36 -31.44
C MET A 13 5.73 32.29 -31.74
N GLU A 14 4.87 32.56 -30.77
CA GLU A 14 4.93 33.58 -29.69
C GLU A 14 4.31 34.94 -30.07
N GLY A 15 3.45 35.43 -29.17
CA GLY A 15 3.09 36.85 -29.04
C GLY A 15 1.77 37.25 -29.69
N VAL A 16 0.81 37.68 -28.87
CA VAL A 16 0.12 38.99 -28.94
C VAL A 16 -1.05 39.00 -27.92
N ALA A 17 -0.99 39.98 -27.02
CA ALA A 17 -1.98 40.29 -26.01
C ALA A 17 -3.26 40.88 -26.61
N PRO A 18 -4.43 40.73 -25.97
CA PRO A 18 -5.56 41.62 -26.18
C PRO A 18 -5.65 42.66 -25.06
N GLY A 19 -5.28 43.90 -25.39
CA GLY A 19 -5.81 45.08 -24.70
C GLY A 19 -7.26 45.30 -25.16
N ARG A 20 -8.17 45.52 -24.21
CA ARG A 20 -9.50 46.09 -24.47
C ARG A 20 -9.89 47.02 -23.32
N GLU A 21 -9.65 48.29 -23.60
CA GLU A 21 -10.46 49.49 -23.33
C GLU A 21 -11.48 49.46 -22.19
N GLU A 22 -11.16 50.25 -21.16
CA GLU A 22 -12.10 50.91 -20.26
C GLU A 22 -13.01 51.86 -21.04
N ARG A 23 -14.32 51.81 -20.79
CA ARG A 23 -15.23 52.91 -21.09
C ARG A 23 -16.25 53.05 -19.97
N SER A 24 -16.08 54.13 -19.23
CA SER A 24 -17.00 54.68 -18.23
C SER A 24 -18.36 54.98 -18.85
N ASP A 25 -19.43 54.62 -18.14
CA ASP A 25 -20.74 55.25 -18.33
C ASP A 25 -21.26 55.75 -16.98
N ASP A 26 -21.68 57.01 -17.05
CA ASP A 26 -22.04 57.92 -15.99
C ASP A 26 -23.44 57.63 -15.45
N ARG A 27 -23.70 58.00 -14.19
CA ARG A 27 -25.01 57.83 -13.54
C ARG A 27 -26.00 58.89 -14.03
N PRO A 28 -27.31 58.65 -13.83
CA PRO A 28 -28.02 59.63 -13.01
C PRO A 28 -28.73 59.01 -11.81
N ARG A 29 -28.71 59.79 -10.73
CA ARG A 29 -29.31 59.57 -9.42
C ARG A 29 -30.79 59.97 -9.46
N VAL A 30 -31.70 59.04 -9.18
CA VAL A 30 -33.09 59.36 -8.79
C VAL A 30 -33.41 58.65 -7.49
N THR A 31 -33.67 59.44 -6.46
CA THR A 31 -34.15 59.03 -5.15
C THR A 31 -35.67 59.01 -5.15
N VAL A 32 -36.28 57.87 -4.81
CA VAL A 32 -37.62 57.87 -4.19
C VAL A 32 -37.67 56.73 -3.17
N ALA A 33 -37.91 57.11 -1.92
CA ALA A 33 -38.11 56.20 -0.79
C ALA A 33 -39.54 55.66 -0.80
N ALA A 34 -39.70 54.34 -0.66
CA ALA A 34 -40.91 53.73 -0.15
C ALA A 34 -40.54 52.41 0.53
N ALA A 35 -40.68 52.39 1.85
CA ALA A 35 -40.38 51.26 2.72
C ALA A 35 -41.33 50.09 2.43
N THR A 36 -40.77 48.93 2.12
CA THR A 36 -41.44 47.62 2.26
C THR A 36 -40.74 46.88 3.40
N PRO A 37 -41.49 46.23 4.32
CA PRO A 37 -40.90 45.60 5.49
C PRO A 37 -39.96 44.48 5.03
N ALA A 38 -38.75 44.51 5.58
CA ALA A 38 -37.69 43.55 5.28
C ALA A 38 -38.24 42.13 5.44
N ARG A 39 -38.34 41.40 4.32
CA ARG A 39 -38.49 39.95 4.37
C ARG A 39 -37.22 39.42 5.01
N ASP A 40 -37.37 38.77 6.15
CA ASP A 40 -36.29 38.16 6.90
C ASP A 40 -35.52 37.20 5.97
N PRO A 41 -34.26 37.48 5.60
CA PRO A 41 -33.50 36.59 4.75
C PRO A 41 -32.97 35.45 5.62
N GLU A 42 -33.82 34.47 5.95
CA GLU A 42 -33.37 33.20 6.53
C GLU A 42 -32.61 32.39 5.47
N VAL A 43 -31.39 32.83 5.15
CA VAL A 43 -30.41 32.05 4.40
C VAL A 43 -29.98 30.91 5.33
N ARG A 44 -30.58 29.73 5.13
CA ARG A 44 -30.22 28.51 5.86
C ARG A 44 -28.69 28.33 5.85
N ALA A 45 -28.13 28.12 7.05
CA ALA A 45 -26.71 27.97 7.26
C ALA A 45 -26.12 26.87 6.36
N LYS A 46 -25.30 27.30 5.39
CA LYS A 46 -24.33 26.50 4.60
C LYS A 46 -24.94 25.38 3.74
N ALA A 47 -25.00 25.61 2.42
CA ALA A 47 -25.39 24.60 1.44
C ALA A 47 -24.49 23.35 1.53
N THR A 48 -25.07 22.21 1.91
CA THR A 48 -24.36 20.93 1.91
C THR A 48 -24.24 20.46 0.47
N ARG A 49 -23.01 20.31 -0.02
CA ARG A 49 -22.75 19.83 -1.39
C ARG A 49 -23.14 18.35 -1.49
N ARG A 50 -23.91 17.98 -2.51
CA ARG A 50 -24.28 16.59 -2.80
C ARG A 50 -23.04 15.73 -3.04
N HIS A 51 -22.97 14.55 -2.41
CA HIS A 51 -21.94 13.55 -2.62
C HIS A 51 -22.55 12.30 -3.28
N PHE A 52 -21.92 11.83 -4.36
CA PHE A 52 -22.35 10.62 -5.07
C PHE A 52 -21.59 9.40 -4.54
N THR A 53 -22.31 8.43 -3.98
CA THR A 53 -21.76 7.15 -3.53
C THR A 53 -21.31 6.29 -4.71
N ALA A 54 -20.42 5.33 -4.49
CA ALA A 54 -19.97 4.43 -5.57
C ALA A 54 -21.13 3.59 -6.13
N ALA A 55 -22.03 3.11 -5.26
CA ALA A 55 -23.22 2.36 -5.65
C ALA A 55 -24.14 3.19 -6.55
N TYR A 56 -24.41 4.45 -6.19
CA TYR A 56 -25.23 5.36 -7.00
C TYR A 56 -24.59 5.64 -8.37
N LYS A 57 -23.27 5.81 -8.43
CA LYS A 57 -22.59 6.00 -9.73
C LYS A 57 -22.69 4.77 -10.62
N LEU A 58 -22.61 3.57 -10.04
CA LEU A 58 -22.72 2.32 -10.78
C LEU A 58 -24.13 2.13 -11.33
N SER A 59 -25.16 2.31 -10.50
CA SER A 59 -26.55 2.16 -10.94
C SER A 59 -26.89 3.11 -12.10
N ILE A 60 -26.43 4.36 -12.05
CA ILE A 60 -26.64 5.31 -13.15
C ILE A 60 -25.88 4.91 -14.42
N VAL A 61 -24.68 4.33 -14.31
CA VAL A 61 -23.91 3.86 -15.48
C VAL A 61 -24.59 2.63 -16.12
N GLU A 62 -25.15 1.74 -15.31
CA GLU A 62 -25.91 0.57 -15.76
C GLU A 62 -27.22 1.00 -16.43
N GLU A 63 -28.00 1.89 -15.80
CA GLU A 63 -29.24 2.43 -16.36
C GLU A 63 -29.00 3.18 -17.67
N ALA A 64 -27.95 4.02 -17.72
CA ALA A 64 -27.55 4.69 -18.96
C ALA A 64 -26.93 3.75 -20.02
N GLY A 65 -26.64 2.49 -19.66
CA GLY A 65 -26.27 1.42 -20.60
C GLY A 65 -27.47 0.64 -21.11
N ALA A 66 -28.58 0.62 -20.36
CA ALA A 66 -29.83 -0.03 -20.72
C ALA A 66 -30.76 0.87 -21.58
N CYS A 67 -30.49 2.18 -21.65
CA CYS A 67 -31.21 3.08 -22.57
C CYS A 67 -30.85 2.78 -24.04
N GLU A 68 -31.85 2.43 -24.84
CA GLU A 68 -31.69 2.09 -26.26
C GLU A 68 -32.26 3.16 -27.20
N THR A 69 -33.24 3.95 -26.73
CA THR A 69 -33.88 4.94 -27.61
C THR A 69 -33.14 6.29 -27.60
N PRO A 70 -33.12 7.02 -28.73
CA PRO A 70 -32.55 8.35 -28.78
C PRO A 70 -33.31 9.32 -27.85
N GLY A 71 -32.66 9.77 -26.78
CA GLY A 71 -33.20 10.79 -25.86
C GLY A 71 -33.43 10.31 -24.43
N GLU A 72 -33.56 9.00 -24.20
CA GLU A 72 -33.72 8.39 -22.87
C GLU A 72 -32.58 8.75 -21.92
N ILE A 73 -31.34 8.71 -22.42
CA ILE A 73 -30.16 9.10 -21.63
C ILE A 73 -30.28 10.57 -21.18
N GLY A 74 -30.79 11.45 -22.05
CA GLY A 74 -30.99 12.85 -21.72
C GLY A 74 -32.10 13.08 -20.70
N GLU A 75 -33.15 12.26 -20.74
CA GLU A 75 -34.23 12.28 -19.75
C GLU A 75 -33.75 11.79 -18.38
N LEU A 76 -33.01 10.67 -18.34
CA LEU A 76 -32.38 10.14 -17.14
C LEU A 76 -31.48 11.19 -16.47
N LEU A 77 -30.63 11.86 -17.26
CA LEU A 77 -29.73 12.89 -16.73
C LEU A 77 -30.49 14.09 -16.17
N ARG A 78 -31.60 14.50 -16.79
CA ARG A 78 -32.46 15.58 -16.29
C ARG A 78 -33.18 15.19 -15.00
N ARG A 79 -33.71 13.96 -14.91
CA ARG A 79 -34.36 13.42 -13.71
C ARG A 79 -33.41 13.37 -12.52
N GLU A 80 -32.17 12.96 -12.75
CA GLU A 80 -31.16 12.78 -11.70
C GLU A 80 -30.39 14.07 -11.37
N GLY A 81 -30.55 15.12 -12.18
CA GLY A 81 -29.80 16.37 -12.07
C GLY A 81 -28.30 16.22 -12.40
N LEU A 82 -27.98 15.36 -13.38
CA LEU A 82 -26.63 15.01 -13.78
C LEU A 82 -26.28 15.65 -15.13
N TYR A 83 -25.01 16.00 -15.30
CA TYR A 83 -24.48 16.50 -16.57
C TYR A 83 -23.79 15.37 -17.34
N SER A 84 -23.70 15.51 -18.67
CA SER A 84 -23.05 14.52 -19.54
C SER A 84 -21.59 14.22 -19.14
N SER A 85 -20.87 15.19 -18.60
CA SER A 85 -19.50 15.01 -18.08
C SER A 85 -19.42 14.04 -16.90
N HIS A 86 -20.46 13.97 -16.06
CA HIS A 86 -20.52 13.01 -14.95
C HIS A 86 -20.61 11.59 -15.49
N LEU A 87 -21.49 11.36 -16.47
CA LEU A 87 -21.69 10.05 -17.07
C LEU A 87 -20.43 9.57 -17.79
N SER A 88 -19.77 10.45 -18.56
CA SER A 88 -18.50 10.14 -19.22
C SER A 88 -17.39 9.77 -18.22
N ALA A 89 -17.28 10.54 -17.13
CA ALA A 89 -16.29 10.25 -16.07
C ALA A 89 -16.58 8.92 -15.36
N TRP A 90 -17.85 8.61 -15.09
CA TRP A 90 -18.23 7.38 -14.40
C TRP A 90 -18.12 6.14 -15.30
N ARG A 91 -18.44 6.25 -16.59
CA ARG A 91 -18.21 5.17 -17.58
C ARG A 91 -16.72 4.82 -17.67
N LYS A 92 -15.83 5.82 -17.67
CA LYS A 92 -14.38 5.59 -17.66
C LYS A 92 -13.94 4.87 -16.38
N ALA A 93 -14.40 5.33 -15.22
CA ALA A 93 -14.05 4.71 -13.94
C ALA A 93 -14.64 3.30 -13.77
N ALA A 94 -15.80 3.01 -14.36
CA ALA A 94 -16.39 1.67 -14.41
C ALA A 94 -15.49 0.70 -15.18
N ARG A 95 -15.03 1.10 -16.38
CA ARG A 95 -14.11 0.31 -17.21
C ARG A 95 -12.78 0.03 -16.52
N GLU A 96 -12.26 0.99 -15.75
CA GLU A 96 -11.01 0.86 -15.01
C GLU A 96 -11.15 0.08 -13.68
N GLY A 97 -12.36 -0.37 -13.31
CA GLY A 97 -12.62 -0.99 -12.00
C GLY A 97 -12.39 -0.05 -10.80
N SER A 98 -12.33 1.25 -11.06
CA SER A 98 -11.92 2.30 -10.11
C SER A 98 -13.10 3.08 -9.52
N LEU A 99 -14.34 2.60 -9.67
CA LEU A 99 -15.54 3.22 -9.08
C LEU A 99 -15.45 3.34 -7.54
N GLN A 100 -14.87 2.36 -6.86
CA GLN A 100 -14.55 2.47 -5.43
C GLN A 100 -13.39 3.44 -5.14
N GLY A 101 -12.48 3.62 -6.11
CA GLY A 101 -11.38 4.59 -6.07
C GLY A 101 -11.82 6.05 -6.20
N LEU A 102 -12.96 6.32 -6.85
CA LEU A 102 -13.56 7.66 -6.95
C LEU A 102 -14.09 8.20 -5.60
N VAL A 103 -14.29 7.34 -4.60
CA VAL A 103 -14.73 7.72 -3.24
C VAL A 103 -13.53 7.90 -2.29
N LYS A 104 -12.32 7.47 -2.69
CA LYS A 104 -11.14 7.66 -1.84
C LYS A 104 -10.83 9.16 -1.72
N LYS A 105 -10.77 9.63 -0.47
CA LYS A 105 -10.35 10.99 -0.14
C LYS A 105 -9.07 11.33 -0.87
N ARG A 106 -9.07 12.49 -1.53
CA ARG A 106 -7.88 13.08 -2.15
C ARG A 106 -6.85 13.32 -1.04
N GLY A 107 -5.78 12.54 -1.07
CA GLY A 107 -4.62 12.69 -0.20
C GLY A 107 -3.35 12.51 -1.04
N PRO A 108 -2.16 12.90 -0.52
CA PRO A 108 -0.91 12.71 -1.23
C PRO A 108 -0.79 11.25 -1.69
N ARG A 109 -0.56 11.05 -2.99
CA ARG A 109 -0.31 9.70 -3.51
C ARG A 109 0.87 9.13 -2.72
N PRO A 110 0.76 7.92 -2.13
CA PRO A 110 1.92 7.32 -1.50
C PRO A 110 3.06 7.24 -2.52
N PRO A 111 4.31 7.51 -2.11
CA PRO A 111 5.43 7.48 -3.03
C PRO A 111 5.48 6.11 -3.71
N VAL A 112 5.68 6.14 -5.02
CA VAL A 112 5.86 4.94 -5.85
C VAL A 112 6.95 4.08 -5.20
N GLY A 113 6.70 2.80 -5.00
CA GLY A 113 7.70 1.91 -4.39
C GLY A 113 7.57 1.69 -2.88
N LYS A 114 6.71 2.39 -2.13
CA LYS A 114 6.62 2.20 -0.66
C LYS A 114 6.16 0.78 -0.26
N ARG A 115 5.28 0.16 -1.07
CA ARG A 115 4.80 -1.20 -0.82
C ARG A 115 5.90 -2.21 -1.14
N GLU A 116 6.60 -1.99 -2.24
CA GLU A 116 7.72 -2.76 -2.75
C GLU A 116 8.87 -2.72 -1.74
N ALA A 117 9.27 -1.54 -1.28
CA ALA A 117 10.30 -1.37 -0.25
C ALA A 117 9.96 -2.07 1.08
N LYS A 118 8.69 -2.04 1.49
CA LYS A 118 8.24 -2.77 2.69
C LYS A 118 8.35 -4.29 2.50
N LYS A 119 8.04 -4.80 1.30
CA LYS A 119 8.18 -6.22 0.96
C LYS A 119 9.65 -6.63 0.93
N VAL A 120 10.50 -5.86 0.25
CA VAL A 120 11.95 -6.10 0.17
C VAL A 120 12.54 -6.19 1.58
N ARG A 121 12.27 -5.22 2.45
CA ARG A 121 12.76 -5.24 3.84
C ARG A 121 12.25 -6.44 4.66
N LYS A 122 11.04 -6.93 4.38
CA LYS A 122 10.51 -8.13 5.03
C LYS A 122 11.27 -9.37 4.56
N LEU A 123 11.45 -9.49 3.25
CA LEU A 123 12.17 -10.60 2.63
C LEU A 123 13.64 -10.64 3.05
N GLU A 124 14.32 -9.49 3.10
CA GLU A 124 15.71 -9.41 3.57
C GLU A 124 15.87 -9.92 5.00
N ARG A 125 14.91 -9.61 5.89
CA ARG A 125 14.93 -10.13 7.27
C ARG A 125 14.68 -11.63 7.32
N GLU A 126 13.77 -12.14 6.50
CA GLU A 126 13.49 -13.56 6.40
C GLU A 126 14.71 -14.32 5.87
N VAL A 127 15.36 -13.82 4.80
CA VAL A 127 16.58 -14.39 4.24
C VAL A 127 17.71 -14.39 5.26
N ALA A 128 17.92 -13.29 5.98
CA ALA A 128 18.94 -13.21 7.03
C ALA A 128 18.67 -14.22 8.18
N GLY A 129 17.40 -14.34 8.60
CA GLY A 129 17.01 -15.31 9.63
C GLY A 129 17.26 -16.76 9.18
N LEU A 130 16.81 -17.12 7.97
CA LEU A 130 17.00 -18.45 7.39
C LEU A 130 18.49 -18.77 7.19
N ALA A 131 19.30 -17.79 6.78
CA ALA A 131 20.74 -17.98 6.63
C ALA A 131 21.42 -18.32 7.96
N GLU A 132 21.05 -17.64 9.06
CA GLU A 132 21.57 -17.97 10.39
C GLU A 132 21.10 -19.34 10.89
N GLU A 133 19.85 -19.72 10.61
CA GLU A 133 19.36 -21.07 10.93
C GLU A 133 20.14 -22.15 10.18
N LEU A 134 20.38 -21.94 8.88
CA LEU A 134 21.22 -22.84 8.07
C LEU A 134 22.65 -22.90 8.58
N ARG A 135 23.23 -21.78 8.99
CA ARG A 135 24.57 -21.74 9.60
C ARG A 135 24.63 -22.60 10.86
N LYS A 136 23.65 -22.45 11.76
CA LYS A 136 23.54 -23.24 12.99
C LYS A 136 23.36 -24.72 12.70
N ALA A 137 22.50 -25.09 11.75
CA ALA A 137 22.27 -26.47 11.35
C ALA A 137 23.54 -27.14 10.78
N ARG A 138 24.29 -26.43 9.93
CA ARG A 138 25.56 -26.92 9.38
C ARG A 138 26.58 -27.22 10.49
N ILE A 139 26.74 -26.31 11.45
CA ILE A 139 27.65 -26.51 12.60
C ILE A 139 27.23 -27.74 13.42
N ILE A 140 25.92 -27.93 13.65
CA ILE A 140 25.41 -29.13 14.35
C ILE A 140 25.82 -30.40 13.59
N ILE A 141 25.59 -30.45 12.28
CA ILE A 141 25.91 -31.60 11.43
C ILE A 141 27.42 -31.90 11.49
N ASP A 142 28.27 -30.88 11.37
CA ASP A 142 29.72 -31.03 11.42
C ASP A 142 30.19 -31.62 12.76
N VAL A 143 29.65 -31.13 13.88
CA VAL A 143 29.98 -31.63 15.22
C VAL A 143 29.47 -33.06 15.39
N GLN A 144 28.26 -33.37 14.96
CA GLN A 144 27.72 -34.73 15.01
C GLN A 144 28.59 -35.71 14.19
N GLY A 145 29.03 -35.33 12.99
CA GLY A 145 29.92 -36.13 12.16
C GLY A 145 31.26 -36.41 12.85
N LYS A 146 31.87 -35.38 13.45
CA LYS A 146 33.12 -35.52 14.23
C LYS A 146 32.95 -36.45 15.42
N VAL A 147 31.87 -36.26 16.19
CA VAL A 147 31.57 -37.09 17.36
C VAL A 147 31.32 -38.55 16.96
N ALA A 148 30.53 -38.80 15.91
CA ALA A 148 30.27 -40.16 15.41
C ALA A 148 31.56 -40.87 14.97
N GLY A 149 32.47 -40.16 14.29
CA GLY A 149 33.78 -40.69 13.91
C GLY A 149 34.66 -41.05 15.11
N LEU A 150 34.59 -40.28 16.20
CA LEU A 150 35.37 -40.52 17.43
C LEU A 150 34.77 -41.63 18.32
N LEU A 151 33.45 -41.74 18.38
CA LEU A 151 32.74 -42.74 19.18
C LEU A 151 32.91 -44.17 18.65
N GLY A 152 33.30 -44.34 17.38
CA GLY A 152 33.71 -45.64 16.83
C GLY A 152 35.03 -46.17 17.40
N VAL A 153 35.79 -45.38 18.18
CA VAL A 153 37.20 -45.66 18.51
C VAL A 153 37.53 -45.60 20.03
N SER A 154 36.62 -45.18 20.93
CA SER A 154 36.99 -44.95 22.34
C SER A 154 35.90 -45.23 23.40
N PRO A 155 36.24 -45.84 24.56
CA PRO A 155 35.34 -46.04 25.71
C PRO A 155 35.04 -44.75 26.52
N GLY A 156 35.56 -43.58 26.12
CA GLY A 156 35.32 -42.28 26.75
C GLY A 156 34.09 -41.52 26.24
N GLY A 157 33.18 -42.18 25.50
CA GLY A 157 32.19 -41.51 24.65
C GLY A 157 31.27 -40.49 25.33
N ARG A 158 30.95 -40.69 26.61
CA ARG A 158 30.13 -39.73 27.38
C ARG A 158 30.84 -38.40 27.63
N GLN A 159 32.16 -38.40 27.87
CA GLN A 159 32.93 -37.17 28.08
C GLN A 159 33.12 -36.41 26.77
N ALA A 160 33.37 -37.11 25.66
CA ALA A 160 33.47 -36.52 24.32
C ALA A 160 32.15 -35.85 23.88
N LEU A 161 31.01 -36.47 24.18
CA LEU A 161 29.69 -35.87 23.94
C LEU A 161 29.47 -34.59 24.76
N LEU A 162 29.95 -34.56 26.01
CA LEU A 162 29.80 -33.40 26.88
C LEU A 162 30.71 -32.25 26.47
N SER A 163 31.95 -32.51 26.03
CA SER A 163 32.83 -31.45 25.49
C SER A 163 32.30 -30.90 24.16
N ALA A 164 31.88 -31.78 23.25
CA ALA A 164 31.27 -31.36 21.99
C ALA A 164 30.00 -30.52 22.20
N ALA A 165 29.22 -30.81 23.25
CA ALA A 165 28.06 -30.00 23.61
C ALA A 165 28.43 -28.61 24.13
N GLU A 166 29.57 -28.45 24.79
CA GLU A 166 30.07 -27.15 25.28
C GLU A 166 30.52 -26.27 24.11
N ASP A 167 31.28 -26.84 23.17
CA ASP A 167 31.73 -26.14 21.95
C ASP A 167 30.53 -25.71 21.09
N LEU A 168 29.56 -26.60 20.91
CA LEU A 168 28.35 -26.34 20.12
C LEU A 168 27.43 -25.30 20.78
N ALA A 169 27.37 -25.26 22.12
CA ALA A 169 26.53 -24.31 22.85
C ALA A 169 26.86 -22.84 22.58
N GLY A 170 28.11 -22.52 22.21
CA GLY A 170 28.53 -21.16 21.85
C GLY A 170 27.91 -20.66 20.54
N HIS A 171 27.49 -21.55 19.64
CA HIS A 171 26.99 -21.19 18.31
C HIS A 171 25.48 -21.34 18.16
N VAL A 172 24.88 -22.38 18.76
CA VAL A 172 23.46 -22.71 18.59
C VAL A 172 22.65 -22.57 19.88
N GLY A 173 23.32 -22.32 21.00
CA GLY A 173 22.73 -22.27 22.34
C GLY A 173 22.61 -23.64 23.00
N VAL A 174 22.64 -23.65 24.34
CA VAL A 174 22.71 -24.86 25.18
C VAL A 174 21.58 -25.86 24.88
N ARG A 175 20.36 -25.36 24.66
CA ARG A 175 19.19 -26.22 24.39
C ARG A 175 19.35 -27.00 23.09
N ALA A 176 19.72 -26.32 22.01
CA ALA A 176 19.91 -26.95 20.70
C ALA A 176 21.12 -27.89 20.71
N ALA A 177 22.23 -27.47 21.33
CA ALA A 177 23.43 -28.29 21.46
C ALA A 177 23.18 -29.61 22.21
N CYS A 178 22.53 -29.53 23.39
CA CYS A 178 22.19 -30.71 24.18
C CYS A 178 21.21 -31.66 23.45
N ASN A 179 20.19 -31.10 22.80
CA ASN A 179 19.23 -31.89 22.03
C ASN A 179 19.90 -32.58 20.84
N ALA A 180 20.79 -31.89 20.11
CA ALA A 180 21.46 -32.42 18.93
C ALA A 180 22.43 -33.58 19.25
N LEU A 181 23.08 -33.55 20.42
CA LEU A 181 24.04 -34.58 20.83
C LEU A 181 23.41 -35.63 21.76
N GLY A 182 22.10 -35.59 22.01
CA GLY A 182 21.42 -36.54 22.89
C GLY A 182 21.83 -36.44 24.37
N VAL A 183 22.38 -35.30 24.79
CA VAL A 183 22.88 -35.09 26.15
C VAL A 183 21.79 -34.44 27.00
N ALA A 184 21.51 -35.00 28.19
CA ALA A 184 20.60 -34.38 29.14
C ALA A 184 21.14 -33.03 29.64
N ARG A 185 20.35 -31.96 29.55
CA ARG A 185 20.73 -30.60 30.01
C ARG A 185 21.18 -30.57 31.48
N ALA A 186 20.57 -31.39 32.34
CA ALA A 186 20.97 -31.52 33.73
C ALA A 186 22.43 -32.01 33.89
N THR A 187 22.90 -32.88 32.99
CA THR A 187 24.29 -33.37 32.98
C THR A 187 25.25 -32.27 32.50
N PHE A 188 24.85 -31.54 31.46
CA PHE A 188 25.60 -30.38 30.95
C PHE A 188 25.81 -29.31 32.04
N TYR A 189 24.73 -28.90 32.74
CA TYR A 189 24.84 -27.90 33.80
C TYR A 189 25.58 -28.40 35.04
N ARG A 190 25.43 -29.69 35.41
CA ARG A 190 26.19 -30.30 36.52
C ARG A 190 27.69 -30.29 36.26
N ARG A 191 28.13 -30.55 35.03
CA ARG A 191 29.56 -30.48 34.65
C ARG A 191 30.09 -29.05 34.71
N ARG A 192 29.30 -28.07 34.25
CA ARG A 192 29.66 -26.65 34.27
C ARG A 192 29.67 -26.04 35.68
N ARG A 193 29.08 -26.71 36.66
CA ARG A 193 29.11 -26.34 38.10
C ARG A 193 29.74 -27.46 38.91
N PRO A 194 31.09 -27.58 38.93
CA PRO A 194 31.74 -28.52 39.85
C PRO A 194 31.31 -28.19 41.28
N LYS A 195 30.99 -29.22 42.08
CA LYS A 195 30.65 -29.04 43.50
C LYS A 195 31.84 -28.41 44.21
N THR A 196 31.78 -27.12 44.50
CA THR A 196 32.64 -26.47 45.50
C THR A 196 32.22 -27.00 46.87
N GLY A 197 32.90 -28.04 47.35
CA GLY A 197 32.68 -28.57 48.69
C GLY A 197 33.10 -30.02 48.87
N GLN A 198 34.39 -30.23 49.09
CA GLN A 198 34.87 -31.23 50.04
C GLN A 198 35.95 -30.54 50.89
N ARG A 199 35.65 -30.38 52.18
CA ARG A 199 36.64 -30.26 53.25
C ARG A 199 37.23 -31.64 53.53
#